data_AF-A0A6M0G097-F1
#
_entry.id   AF-A0A6M0G097-F1
#
_cell.length_a   1.000
_cell.length_b   1.000
_cell.length_c   1.000
_cell.angle_alpha   90.00
_cell.angle_beta   90.00
_cell.angle_gamma   90.00
#
_symmetry.space_group_name_H-M   'P 1'
#
loop_
_entity.id
_entity.type
_entity.pdbx_description
1 polymer ?
#
loop_
_entity_poly.entity_id
_entity_poly.type
_entity_poly.pdbx_seq_one_letter_code
_entity_poly.pdbx_strand_id
1 'polypeptide(L)'
;MQGTLNEIDIRSILQLIELGQRTGELLVEAYSSHPLSSVNVDYTITHPHQQATSQSTGPFWLVFFLNGQIAYAAQSDGNLSRLRDYLHPYKANAALDHLEYPSIASTNAPEYGYLWVLLEKHLLTPAQGRSILQSMVHETLFDLLSLHHGYFVFEISPALAPQLTTLEIAPLVTKIMKQVQEWKQFNPHIQSPNQCPMIADRPQLKASLPANAFKSLDRWSDGKTSLRKMARYLNRDLITVARAIYPYVQKGWIQLLLSTANNPSTMPWEWELKTAKRAPRIVCVDDNVAVGKTVEQILQAKGYEITAIQDPLEALRLIFPLQPDLILCDLAMPKLDGYELCGMLRQSTAFRQTPIIVLTGKDAFIDRVRARMVGSTDYLTKPFGASELLLLVERYLHSSVTNRLEQELEKTDITRSASL
;
A
#
# COMPACT_ATOMS: atom_id res chain seq x y z
N MET A 1 5.65 -19.08 -12.40
CA MET A 1 6.93 -19.35 -11.69
C MET A 1 6.76 -18.84 -10.29
N GLN A 2 7.16 -19.58 -9.25
CA GLN A 2 7.05 -19.11 -7.87
C GLN A 2 8.22 -19.64 -7.04
N GLY A 3 8.55 -18.95 -5.96
CA GLY A 3 9.65 -19.34 -5.08
C GLY A 3 9.99 -18.27 -4.06
N THR A 4 11.14 -18.41 -3.41
CA THR A 4 11.61 -17.45 -2.41
C THR A 4 12.84 -16.71 -2.90
N LEU A 5 13.04 -15.47 -2.40
CA LEU A 5 14.21 -14.66 -2.73
C LEU A 5 15.52 -15.18 -2.11
N ASN A 6 15.43 -16.18 -1.23
CA ASN A 6 16.59 -16.90 -0.72
C ASN A 6 17.17 -17.88 -1.76
N GLU A 7 16.35 -18.35 -2.69
CA GLU A 7 16.72 -19.35 -3.70
C GLU A 7 17.16 -18.68 -5.01
N ILE A 8 16.54 -17.54 -5.34
CA ILE A 8 16.82 -16.81 -6.58
C ILE A 8 16.60 -15.32 -6.35
N ASP A 9 17.59 -14.50 -6.72
CA ASP A 9 17.49 -13.06 -6.58
C ASP A 9 16.58 -12.42 -7.64
N ILE A 10 16.12 -11.20 -7.36
CA ILE A 10 15.23 -10.43 -8.25
C ILE A 10 15.86 -10.22 -9.63
N ARG A 11 17.17 -10.00 -9.72
CA ARG A 11 17.85 -9.79 -11.00
C ARG A 11 17.73 -11.04 -11.88
N SER A 12 17.98 -12.22 -11.32
CA SER A 12 17.84 -13.50 -12.02
C SER A 12 16.40 -13.77 -12.43
N ILE A 13 15.41 -13.46 -11.58
CA ILE A 13 13.99 -13.58 -11.94
C ILE A 13 13.66 -12.72 -13.17
N LEU A 14 14.05 -11.44 -13.15
CA LEU A 14 13.82 -10.51 -14.26
C LEU A 14 14.52 -10.97 -15.55
N GLN A 15 15.74 -11.51 -15.45
CA GLN A 15 16.47 -12.04 -16.60
C GLN A 15 15.79 -13.29 -17.21
N LEU A 16 15.21 -14.16 -16.38
CA LEU A 16 14.46 -15.33 -16.87
C LEU A 16 13.18 -14.91 -17.62
N ILE A 17 12.54 -13.82 -17.19
CA ILE A 17 11.38 -13.23 -17.88
C ILE A 17 11.80 -12.63 -19.22
N GLU A 18 12.93 -11.91 -19.26
CA GLU A 18 13.50 -11.31 -20.48
C GLU A 18 13.87 -12.38 -21.52
N LEU A 19 14.66 -13.39 -21.13
CA LEU A 19 15.08 -14.47 -22.03
C LEU A 19 13.90 -15.30 -22.53
N GLY A 20 12.91 -15.52 -21.66
CA GLY A 20 11.70 -16.24 -22.01
C GLY A 20 10.67 -15.41 -22.80
N GLN A 21 10.94 -14.12 -23.05
CA GLN A 21 10.02 -13.18 -23.70
C GLN A 21 8.60 -13.25 -23.09
N ARG A 22 8.51 -13.40 -21.77
CA ARG A 22 7.24 -13.69 -21.09
C ARG A 22 6.39 -12.43 -20.94
N THR A 23 5.08 -12.59 -21.10
CA THR A 23 4.05 -11.59 -20.81
C THR A 23 3.29 -12.04 -19.58
N GLY A 24 3.04 -11.12 -18.64
CA GLY A 24 2.38 -11.44 -17.38
C GLY A 24 2.70 -10.47 -16.25
N GLU A 25 2.45 -10.91 -15.02
CA GLU A 25 2.59 -10.14 -13.79
C GLU A 25 3.53 -10.86 -12.82
N LEU A 26 4.50 -10.13 -12.26
CA LEU A 26 5.34 -10.58 -11.15
C LEU A 26 4.89 -9.88 -9.87
N LEU A 27 4.39 -10.66 -8.92
CA LEU A 27 4.18 -10.30 -7.54
C LEU A 27 5.44 -10.62 -6.72
N VAL A 28 5.86 -9.70 -5.87
CA VAL A 28 6.93 -9.89 -4.88
C VAL A 28 6.47 -9.38 -3.53
N GLU A 29 6.58 -10.16 -2.47
CA GLU A 29 6.22 -9.80 -1.10
C GLU A 29 7.46 -9.93 -0.20
N ALA A 30 7.80 -8.88 0.57
CA ALA A 30 8.89 -8.95 1.53
C ALA A 30 8.43 -9.65 2.82
N TYR A 31 9.31 -10.44 3.44
CA TYR A 31 9.08 -10.94 4.80
C TYR A 31 9.18 -9.78 5.79
N SER A 32 8.23 -9.69 6.72
CA SER A 32 8.24 -8.65 7.76
C SER A 32 9.38 -8.90 8.75
N SER A 33 10.31 -7.95 8.82
CA SER A 33 11.40 -7.95 9.78
C SER A 33 10.96 -7.32 11.10
N HIS A 34 10.20 -8.05 11.92
CA HIS A 34 10.16 -7.79 13.35
C HIS A 34 11.16 -8.72 14.06
N PRO A 35 12.23 -8.19 14.67
CA PRO A 35 13.07 -9.00 15.55
C PRO A 35 12.28 -9.29 16.83
N LEU A 36 11.95 -10.56 17.06
CA LEU A 36 11.51 -11.05 18.35
C LEU A 36 12.58 -10.72 19.39
N SER A 37 12.26 -9.81 20.30
CA SER A 37 13.00 -9.66 21.54
C SER A 37 12.81 -10.94 22.36
N SER A 38 13.94 -11.44 22.82
CA SER A 38 14.16 -12.64 23.63
C SER A 38 13.17 -12.79 24.80
N VAL A 39 12.50 -13.94 24.86
CA VAL A 39 12.16 -14.58 26.14
C VAL A 39 12.49 -16.08 26.01
N ASN A 40 13.50 -16.50 26.77
CA ASN A 40 13.82 -17.90 27.04
C ASN A 40 12.65 -18.58 27.76
N VAL A 41 12.16 -19.70 27.23
CA VAL A 41 11.60 -20.79 28.05
C VAL A 41 11.98 -22.13 27.40
N ASP A 42 12.45 -23.04 28.26
CA ASP A 42 13.11 -24.31 27.98
C ASP A 42 12.34 -25.35 27.15
N TYR A 43 13.13 -26.26 26.61
CA TYR A 43 12.79 -27.40 25.77
C TYR A 43 11.90 -28.47 26.45
N THR A 44 10.84 -28.89 25.75
CA THR A 44 10.47 -30.31 25.67
C THR A 44 10.02 -30.65 24.24
N ILE A 45 10.61 -31.71 23.71
CA ILE A 45 10.57 -32.14 22.31
C ILE A 45 9.34 -33.00 22.04
N THR A 46 8.50 -32.58 21.09
CA THR A 46 7.70 -33.46 20.20
C THR A 46 7.41 -32.71 18.88
N HIS A 47 7.87 -33.26 17.75
CA HIS A 47 7.79 -32.71 16.38
C HIS A 47 6.40 -32.93 15.71
N PRO A 48 6.12 -32.44 14.48
CA PRO A 48 5.79 -31.05 14.13
C PRO A 48 4.52 -30.94 13.24
N HIS A 49 3.47 -30.26 13.71
CA HIS A 49 2.40 -29.75 12.83
C HIS A 49 2.32 -28.25 13.02
N GLN A 50 3.07 -27.51 12.19
CA GLN A 50 3.19 -26.07 12.29
C GLN A 50 1.87 -25.39 11.90
N GLN A 51 1.20 -24.91 12.95
CA GLN A 51 0.32 -23.76 12.94
C GLN A 51 1.09 -22.56 12.33
N ALA A 52 0.63 -22.07 11.18
CA ALA A 52 1.08 -20.80 10.64
C ALA A 52 0.29 -19.68 11.33
N THR A 53 0.85 -19.16 12.42
CA THR A 53 0.42 -17.94 13.09
C THR A 53 0.51 -16.74 12.15
N SER A 54 -0.55 -15.93 12.15
CA SER A 54 -0.70 -14.62 11.51
C SER A 54 0.57 -13.75 11.56
N GLN A 55 1.27 -13.63 10.42
CA GLN A 55 2.36 -12.67 10.23
C GLN A 55 1.81 -11.35 9.68
N SER A 56 2.25 -10.21 10.23
CA SER A 56 2.03 -8.90 9.62
C SER A 56 2.58 -8.92 8.18
N THR A 57 1.72 -8.75 7.18
CA THR A 57 2.14 -8.83 5.77
C THR A 57 3.04 -7.65 5.43
N GLY A 58 4.26 -7.94 4.98
CA GLY A 58 5.23 -6.93 4.56
C GLY A 58 4.77 -6.19 3.31
N PRO A 59 5.53 -5.17 2.86
CA PRO A 59 5.26 -4.50 1.59
C PRO A 59 5.32 -5.51 0.43
N PHE A 60 4.46 -5.30 -0.57
CA PHE A 60 4.48 -6.06 -1.80
C PHE A 60 4.49 -5.16 -3.04
N TRP A 61 5.05 -5.69 -4.11
CA TRP A 61 5.27 -5.01 -5.38
C TRP A 61 4.72 -5.85 -6.53
N LEU A 62 4.27 -5.14 -7.55
CA LEU A 62 3.78 -5.70 -8.81
C LEU A 62 4.61 -5.15 -9.96
N VAL A 63 5.03 -6.03 -10.86
CA VAL A 63 5.73 -5.68 -12.10
C VAL A 63 5.00 -6.34 -13.26
N PHE A 64 4.61 -5.55 -14.25
CA PHE A 64 3.86 -6.00 -15.41
C PHE A 64 4.78 -6.08 -16.62
N PHE A 65 4.67 -7.17 -17.37
CA PHE A 65 5.54 -7.48 -18.49
C PHE A 65 4.77 -7.68 -19.77
N LEU A 66 5.39 -7.27 -20.88
CA LEU A 66 4.98 -7.57 -22.24
C LEU A 66 6.21 -8.03 -23.02
N ASN A 67 6.16 -9.24 -23.58
CA ASN A 67 7.21 -9.81 -24.43
C ASN A 67 8.61 -9.65 -23.82
N GLY A 68 8.76 -9.99 -22.53
CA GLY A 68 10.04 -9.90 -21.82
C GLY A 68 10.52 -8.48 -21.49
N GLN A 69 9.68 -7.46 -21.69
CA GLN A 69 9.97 -6.07 -21.32
C GLN A 69 9.03 -5.60 -20.20
N ILE A 70 9.46 -4.62 -19.40
CA ILE A 70 8.65 -4.07 -18.32
C ILE A 70 7.71 -2.99 -18.86
N ALA A 71 6.40 -3.20 -18.69
CA ALA A 71 5.37 -2.23 -19.06
C ALA A 71 5.07 -1.25 -17.92
N TYR A 72 5.07 -1.72 -16.67
CA TYR A 72 4.79 -0.90 -15.49
C TYR A 72 5.23 -1.61 -14.21
N ALA A 73 5.44 -0.85 -13.13
CA ALA A 73 5.74 -1.42 -11.81
C ALA A 73 5.31 -0.51 -10.66
N ALA A 74 4.71 -1.08 -9.62
CA ALA A 74 4.23 -0.35 -8.45
C ALA A 74 4.46 -1.11 -7.15
N GLN A 75 4.53 -0.36 -6.05
CA GLN A 75 4.27 -0.90 -4.72
C GLN A 75 2.76 -0.82 -4.49
N SER A 76 2.16 -1.90 -3.99
CA SER A 76 0.70 -1.98 -3.85
C SER A 76 0.25 -1.42 -2.49
N ASP A 77 0.19 -0.11 -2.38
CA ASP A 77 -0.45 0.59 -1.26
C ASP A 77 -1.80 1.22 -1.65
N GLY A 78 -2.23 1.03 -2.92
CA GLY A 78 -3.46 1.58 -3.48
C GLY A 78 -3.53 3.12 -3.46
N ASN A 79 -2.46 3.79 -3.02
CA ASN A 79 -2.45 5.22 -2.77
C ASN A 79 -1.89 5.95 -4.00
N LEU A 80 -2.60 6.98 -4.45
CA LEU A 80 -2.16 7.82 -5.55
C LEU A 80 -1.10 8.85 -5.14
N SER A 81 -0.58 8.81 -3.91
CA SER A 81 0.39 9.78 -3.39
C SER A 81 1.65 9.87 -4.27
N ARG A 82 2.17 8.73 -4.71
CA ARG A 82 3.33 8.63 -5.58
C ARG A 82 3.06 9.23 -6.95
N LEU A 83 1.99 8.81 -7.63
CA LEU A 83 1.57 9.43 -8.89
C LEU A 83 1.36 10.94 -8.72
N ARG A 84 0.70 11.38 -7.65
CA ARG A 84 0.45 12.80 -7.35
C ARG A 84 1.74 13.60 -7.25
N ASP A 85 2.78 13.05 -6.60
CA ASP A 85 4.10 13.67 -6.54
C ASP A 85 4.72 13.83 -7.94
N TYR A 86 4.62 12.81 -8.80
CA TYR A 86 5.14 12.87 -10.18
C TYR A 86 4.35 13.81 -11.10
N LEU A 87 3.08 14.07 -10.78
CA LEU A 87 2.26 15.03 -11.52
C LEU A 87 2.52 16.49 -11.12
N HIS A 88 3.11 16.72 -9.95
CA HIS A 88 3.32 18.07 -9.42
C HIS A 88 4.13 18.99 -10.36
N PRO A 89 5.25 18.57 -11.00
CA PRO A 89 5.97 19.41 -11.95
C PRO A 89 5.14 19.85 -13.16
N TYR A 90 4.11 19.08 -13.51
CA TYR A 90 3.20 19.34 -14.63
C TYR A 90 1.93 20.09 -14.22
N LYS A 91 1.77 20.45 -12.94
CA LYS A 91 0.56 21.07 -12.37
C LYS A 91 -0.72 20.26 -12.60
N ALA A 92 -0.58 18.94 -12.76
CA ALA A 92 -1.69 18.02 -13.02
C ALA A 92 -2.12 17.24 -11.76
N ASN A 93 -1.51 17.52 -10.60
CA ASN A 93 -1.72 16.79 -9.36
C ASN A 93 -3.15 16.96 -8.78
N ALA A 94 -3.75 18.14 -8.92
CA ALA A 94 -5.13 18.42 -8.47
C ALA A 94 -6.19 17.76 -9.36
N ALA A 95 -5.83 17.40 -10.61
CA ALA A 95 -6.76 16.74 -11.50
C ALA A 95 -7.24 15.41 -10.91
N LEU A 96 -6.37 14.68 -10.21
CA LEU A 96 -6.69 13.38 -9.59
C LEU A 96 -7.89 13.43 -8.62
N ASP A 97 -8.16 14.58 -8.00
CA ASP A 97 -9.27 14.75 -7.04
C ASP A 97 -10.64 14.80 -7.73
N HIS A 98 -10.65 15.09 -9.04
CA HIS A 98 -11.86 15.28 -9.84
C HIS A 98 -12.04 14.20 -10.91
N LEU A 99 -11.19 13.17 -10.94
CA LEU A 99 -11.32 12.06 -11.87
C LEU A 99 -12.18 10.95 -11.28
N GLU A 100 -13.22 10.58 -12.02
CA GLU A 100 -13.92 9.32 -11.81
C GLU A 100 -12.94 8.15 -11.90
N TYR A 101 -13.20 7.09 -11.13
CA TYR A 101 -12.34 5.91 -11.12
C TYR A 101 -12.28 5.31 -12.53
N PRO A 102 -11.09 5.18 -13.15
CA PRO A 102 -10.99 4.66 -14.51
C PRO A 102 -11.57 3.26 -14.58
N SER A 103 -12.41 2.94 -15.57
CA SER A 103 -12.85 1.56 -15.84
C SER A 103 -11.66 0.62 -16.15
N ILE A 104 -10.54 1.19 -16.60
CA ILE A 104 -9.23 0.51 -16.83
C ILE A 104 -8.51 0.17 -15.50
N ALA A 105 -8.91 0.76 -14.38
CA ALA A 105 -8.37 0.46 -13.04
C ALA A 105 -8.94 -0.86 -12.44
N SER A 106 -9.61 -1.69 -13.24
CA SER A 106 -9.87 -3.11 -12.93
C SER A 106 -8.60 -3.98 -12.97
N THR A 107 -7.45 -3.40 -13.30
CA THR A 107 -6.11 -4.03 -13.21
C THR A 107 -5.45 -3.60 -11.90
N ASN A 108 -4.57 -4.43 -11.32
CA ASN A 108 -3.82 -4.17 -10.07
C ASN A 108 -2.84 -2.98 -10.12
N ALA A 109 -3.11 -2.01 -10.98
CA ALA A 109 -2.27 -0.88 -11.32
C ALA A 109 -3.12 0.41 -11.31
N PRO A 110 -3.67 0.83 -10.16
CA PRO A 110 -4.56 2.00 -10.10
C PRO A 110 -3.86 3.26 -10.61
N GLU A 111 -2.59 3.49 -10.25
CA GLU A 111 -1.86 4.66 -10.75
C GLU A 111 -1.68 4.64 -12.28
N TYR A 112 -1.54 3.46 -12.90
CA TYR A 112 -1.45 3.31 -14.35
C TYR A 112 -2.77 3.69 -15.03
N GLY A 113 -3.90 3.25 -14.48
CA GLY A 113 -5.22 3.65 -14.95
C GLY A 113 -5.44 5.16 -14.87
N TYR A 114 -5.08 5.79 -13.75
CA TYR A 114 -5.19 7.25 -13.60
C TYR A 114 -4.26 8.01 -14.55
N LEU A 115 -3.04 7.51 -14.77
CA LEU A 115 -2.12 8.09 -15.75
C LEU A 115 -2.73 8.11 -17.16
N TRP A 116 -3.46 7.05 -17.53
CA TRP A 116 -4.17 6.98 -18.81
C TRP A 116 -5.32 7.97 -18.93
N VAL A 117 -6.15 8.09 -17.90
CA VAL A 117 -7.24 9.08 -17.93
C VAL A 117 -6.69 10.51 -18.07
N LEU A 118 -5.54 10.80 -17.47
CA LEU A 118 -4.88 12.11 -17.65
C LEU A 118 -4.38 12.33 -19.08
N LEU A 119 -3.91 11.27 -19.76
CA LEU A 119 -3.50 11.33 -21.16
C LEU A 119 -4.71 11.51 -22.09
N GLU A 120 -5.80 10.78 -21.85
CA GLU A 120 -7.06 10.88 -22.62
C GLU A 120 -7.70 12.27 -22.49
N LYS A 121 -7.66 12.86 -21.29
CA LYS A 121 -8.14 14.23 -21.05
C LYS A 121 -7.17 15.32 -21.51
N HIS A 122 -6.06 14.95 -22.17
CA HIS A 122 -5.01 15.87 -22.62
C HIS A 122 -4.39 16.75 -21.51
N LEU A 123 -4.50 16.32 -20.25
CA LEU A 123 -3.86 16.97 -19.10
C LEU A 123 -2.37 16.64 -19.02
N LEU A 124 -1.96 15.55 -19.68
CA LEU A 124 -0.57 15.19 -19.91
C LEU A 124 -0.33 14.92 -21.39
N THR A 125 0.89 15.21 -21.85
CA THR A 125 1.35 14.74 -23.16
C THR A 125 1.85 13.30 -23.07
N PRO A 126 1.85 12.52 -24.17
CA PRO A 126 2.42 11.17 -24.18
C PRO A 126 3.89 11.13 -23.73
N ALA A 127 4.67 12.18 -24.03
CA ALA A 127 6.06 12.28 -23.57
C ALA A 127 6.16 12.43 -22.05
N GLN A 128 5.29 13.24 -21.44
CA GLN A 128 5.21 13.38 -19.98
C GLN A 128 4.77 12.08 -19.32
N GLY A 129 3.74 11.42 -19.88
CA GLY A 129 3.28 10.13 -19.38
C GLY A 129 4.38 9.06 -19.40
N ARG A 130 5.15 8.96 -20.49
CA ARG A 130 6.30 8.05 -20.59
C ARG A 130 7.38 8.36 -19.55
N SER A 131 7.69 9.64 -19.32
CA SER A 131 8.69 10.06 -18.33
C SER A 131 8.27 9.73 -16.90
N ILE A 132 7.00 9.95 -16.56
CA ILE A 132 6.42 9.57 -15.26
C ILE A 132 6.50 8.05 -15.08
N LEU A 133 6.00 7.29 -16.04
CA LEU A 133 6.00 5.83 -16.01
C LEU A 133 7.42 5.27 -15.85
N GLN A 134 8.40 5.78 -16.62
CA GLN A 134 9.80 5.41 -16.48
C GLN A 134 10.35 5.67 -15.07
N SER A 135 10.01 6.81 -14.49
CA SER A 135 10.44 7.17 -13.13
C SER A 135 9.82 6.25 -12.08
N MET A 136 8.54 5.89 -12.25
CA MET A 136 7.85 4.93 -11.38
C MET A 136 8.44 3.52 -11.52
N VAL A 137 8.65 3.01 -12.73
CA VAL A 137 9.29 1.69 -12.90
C VAL A 137 10.67 1.67 -12.25
N HIS A 138 11.47 2.72 -12.48
CA HIS A 138 12.79 2.84 -11.91
C HIS A 138 12.78 2.85 -10.37
N GLU A 139 11.89 3.63 -9.76
CA GLU A 139 11.77 3.69 -8.31
C GLU A 139 11.32 2.34 -7.71
N THR A 140 10.37 1.66 -8.35
CA THR A 140 9.90 0.34 -7.89
C THR A 140 11.02 -0.71 -7.98
N LEU A 141 11.76 -0.72 -9.10
CA LEU A 141 12.87 -1.64 -9.29
C LEU A 141 14.04 -1.36 -8.34
N PHE A 142 14.26 -0.09 -7.96
CA PHE A 142 15.26 0.25 -6.94
C PHE A 142 14.95 -0.44 -5.60
N ASP A 143 13.67 -0.47 -5.21
CA ASP A 143 13.24 -1.18 -4.00
C ASP A 143 13.41 -2.69 -4.15
N LEU A 144 12.87 -3.26 -5.24
CA LEU A 144 12.93 -4.69 -5.51
C LEU A 144 14.37 -5.22 -5.57
N LEU A 145 15.28 -4.54 -6.28
CA LEU A 145 16.69 -4.95 -6.38
C LEU A 145 17.47 -4.75 -5.07
N SER A 146 16.91 -4.02 -4.11
CA SER A 146 17.45 -3.88 -2.75
C SER A 146 16.93 -4.97 -1.80
N LEU A 147 15.93 -5.75 -2.20
CA LEU A 147 15.38 -6.84 -1.38
C LEU A 147 16.30 -8.06 -1.40
N HIS A 148 16.40 -8.70 -0.24
CA HIS A 148 17.18 -9.92 -0.05
C HIS A 148 16.34 -11.10 0.47
N HIS A 149 15.14 -10.83 0.97
CA HIS A 149 14.25 -11.84 1.55
C HIS A 149 12.81 -11.54 1.16
N GLY A 150 12.07 -12.58 0.82
CA GLY A 150 10.69 -12.47 0.39
C GLY A 150 10.24 -13.66 -0.42
N TYR A 151 9.01 -13.57 -0.91
CA TYR A 151 8.36 -14.55 -1.76
C TYR A 151 7.95 -13.89 -3.07
N PHE A 152 7.95 -14.64 -4.18
CA PHE A 152 7.54 -14.11 -5.47
C PHE A 152 6.70 -15.11 -6.26
N VAL A 153 5.82 -14.57 -7.10
CA VAL A 153 4.99 -15.31 -8.06
C VAL A 153 4.93 -14.55 -9.36
N PHE A 154 5.26 -15.22 -10.45
CA PHE A 154 5.00 -14.78 -11.81
C PHE A 154 3.83 -15.56 -12.40
N GLU A 155 2.79 -14.85 -12.80
CA GLU A 155 1.62 -15.38 -13.48
C GLU A 155 1.57 -14.89 -14.92
N ILE A 156 1.21 -15.78 -15.85
CA ILE A 156 0.94 -15.40 -17.23
C ILE A 156 -0.45 -14.76 -17.26
N SER A 157 -0.50 -13.51 -17.69
CA SER A 157 -1.73 -12.73 -17.76
C SER A 157 -1.73 -11.86 -19.02
N PRO A 158 -2.90 -11.36 -19.46
CA PRO A 158 -2.96 -10.38 -20.53
C PRO A 158 -2.10 -9.16 -20.19
N ALA A 159 -1.42 -8.60 -21.20
CA ALA A 159 -0.64 -7.40 -21.02
C ALA A 159 -1.52 -6.23 -20.57
N LEU A 160 -0.96 -5.32 -19.78
CA LEU A 160 -1.62 -4.06 -19.45
C LEU A 160 -2.05 -3.34 -20.74
N ALA A 161 -3.33 -2.98 -20.79
CA ALA A 161 -3.93 -2.25 -21.89
C ALA A 161 -4.69 -1.03 -21.34
N PRO A 162 -4.64 0.13 -22.03
CA PRO A 162 -3.83 0.40 -23.23
C PRO A 162 -2.32 0.51 -22.91
N GLN A 163 -1.46 0.37 -23.93
CA GLN A 163 0.00 0.37 -23.77
C GLN A 163 0.63 1.72 -24.07
N LEU A 164 1.43 2.25 -23.13
CA LEU A 164 2.07 3.55 -23.28
C LEU A 164 3.52 3.42 -23.78
N THR A 165 4.29 2.52 -23.14
CA THR A 165 5.69 2.22 -23.47
C THR A 165 6.12 0.95 -22.72
N THR A 166 7.20 0.33 -23.18
CA THR A 166 7.88 -0.79 -22.51
C THR A 166 9.36 -0.47 -22.34
N LEU A 167 9.99 -1.08 -21.34
CA LEU A 167 11.39 -0.84 -20.96
C LEU A 167 12.16 -2.16 -20.99
N GLU A 168 13.33 -2.13 -21.63
CA GLU A 168 14.26 -3.27 -21.65
C GLU A 168 14.82 -3.54 -20.25
N ILE A 169 14.88 -4.82 -19.87
CA ILE A 169 15.22 -5.24 -18.51
C ILE A 169 16.73 -5.09 -18.28
N ALA A 170 17.56 -5.67 -19.15
CA ALA A 170 19.01 -5.68 -18.97
C ALA A 170 19.66 -4.29 -18.75
N PRO A 171 19.44 -3.27 -19.60
CA PRO A 171 20.05 -1.96 -19.39
C PRO A 171 19.49 -1.25 -18.14
N LEU A 172 18.20 -1.42 -17.85
CA LEU A 172 17.54 -0.80 -16.71
C LEU A 172 18.06 -1.38 -15.39
N VAL A 173 18.10 -2.71 -15.27
CA VAL A 173 18.62 -3.40 -14.08
C VAL A 173 20.09 -3.07 -13.86
N THR A 174 20.91 -3.02 -14.93
CA THR A 174 22.33 -2.66 -14.81
C THR A 174 22.52 -1.25 -14.24
N LYS A 175 21.74 -0.28 -14.73
CA LYS A 175 21.76 1.10 -14.23
C LYS A 175 21.33 1.18 -12.76
N ILE A 176 20.22 0.54 -12.41
CA ILE A 176 19.64 0.61 -11.06
C ILE A 176 20.53 -0.14 -10.05
N MET A 177 21.09 -1.29 -10.41
CA MET A 177 22.04 -2.02 -9.56
C MET A 177 23.25 -1.16 -9.19
N LYS A 178 23.77 -0.36 -10.12
CA LYS A 178 24.85 0.60 -9.81
C LYS A 178 24.40 1.61 -8.75
N GLN A 179 23.19 2.14 -8.87
CA GLN A 179 22.63 3.08 -7.88
C GLN A 179 22.36 2.42 -6.53
N VAL A 180 21.88 1.18 -6.50
CA VAL A 180 21.71 0.41 -5.26
C VAL A 180 23.07 0.21 -4.56
N GLN A 181 24.14 -0.06 -5.31
CA GLN A 181 25.49 -0.15 -4.76
C GLN A 181 26.00 1.21 -4.23
N GLU A 182 25.75 2.30 -4.96
CA GLU A 182 26.06 3.66 -4.48
C GLU A 182 25.28 4.00 -3.21
N TRP A 183 23.99 3.62 -3.13
CA TRP A 183 23.15 3.85 -1.96
C TRP A 183 23.68 3.17 -0.70
N LYS A 184 24.21 1.94 -0.84
CA LYS A 184 24.80 1.19 0.28
C LYS A 184 25.96 1.95 0.96
N GLN A 185 26.64 2.85 0.25
CA GLN A 185 27.74 3.65 0.78
C GLN A 185 27.29 4.72 1.80
N PHE A 186 25.99 5.06 1.84
CA PHE A 186 25.46 6.02 2.80
C PHE A 186 25.15 5.41 4.18
N ASN A 187 25.23 4.09 4.31
CA ASN A 187 25.09 3.39 5.59
C ASN A 187 26.28 3.75 6.53
N PRO A 188 26.07 3.92 7.85
CA PRO A 188 24.82 3.72 8.61
C PRO A 188 23.93 4.96 8.71
N HIS A 189 24.34 6.10 8.16
CA HIS A 189 23.68 7.39 8.39
C HIS A 189 22.38 7.54 7.60
N ILE A 190 22.34 7.07 6.34
CA ILE A 190 21.13 6.98 5.52
C ILE A 190 20.84 5.51 5.27
N GLN A 191 19.72 5.04 5.80
CA GLN A 191 19.33 3.62 5.81
C GLN A 191 18.15 3.34 4.89
N SER A 192 17.25 4.31 4.72
CA SER A 192 16.04 4.15 3.91
C SER A 192 15.73 5.39 3.08
N PRO A 193 15.32 5.23 1.80
CA PRO A 193 14.81 6.33 0.98
C PRO A 193 13.61 7.07 1.60
N ASN A 194 12.92 6.41 2.53
CA ASN A 194 11.74 6.94 3.21
C ASN A 194 12.07 7.71 4.51
N GLN A 195 13.35 7.88 4.85
CA GLN A 195 13.74 8.78 5.94
C GLN A 195 13.51 10.25 5.57
N CYS A 196 13.13 11.06 6.56
CA CYS A 196 12.82 12.48 6.42
C CYS A 196 13.94 13.31 7.05
N PRO A 197 14.63 14.20 6.28
CA PRO A 197 15.62 15.10 6.83
C PRO A 197 14.97 16.17 7.71
N MET A 198 15.63 16.50 8.81
CA MET A 198 15.29 17.59 9.73
C MET A 198 16.55 18.37 10.06
N ILE A 199 16.51 19.70 9.95
CA ILE A 199 17.65 20.54 10.30
C ILE A 199 17.80 20.59 11.82
N ALA A 200 18.93 20.09 12.32
CA ALA A 200 19.30 20.15 13.73
C ALA A 200 20.17 21.38 14.06
N ASP A 201 21.10 21.76 13.16
CA ASP A 201 21.95 22.94 13.32
C ASP A 201 21.78 23.90 12.14
N ARG A 202 20.78 24.79 12.26
CA ARG A 202 20.47 25.78 11.23
C ARG A 202 21.57 26.82 11.01
N PRO A 203 22.20 27.41 12.05
CA PRO A 203 23.29 28.38 11.88
C PRO A 203 24.49 27.84 11.09
N GLN A 204 24.99 26.66 11.46
CA GLN A 204 26.16 26.07 10.78
C GLN A 204 25.83 25.66 9.34
N LEU A 205 24.64 25.10 9.13
CA LEU A 205 24.19 24.72 7.80
C LEU A 205 24.05 25.94 6.87
N LYS A 206 23.52 27.06 7.38
CA LYS A 206 23.40 28.31 6.61
C LYS A 206 24.75 28.92 6.26
N ALA A 207 25.74 28.83 7.14
CA ALA A 207 27.09 29.33 6.88
C ALA A 207 27.84 28.49 5.83
N SER A 208 27.55 27.18 5.76
CA SER A 208 28.25 26.26 4.86
C SER A 208 27.66 26.15 3.44
N LEU A 209 26.46 26.68 3.20
CA LEU A 209 25.72 26.50 1.95
C LEU A 209 25.49 27.81 1.19
N PRO A 210 25.51 27.80 -0.16
CA PRO A 210 24.98 28.91 -0.95
C PRO A 210 23.52 29.21 -0.59
N ALA A 211 23.12 30.48 -0.64
CA ALA A 211 21.79 30.93 -0.20
C ALA A 211 20.62 30.15 -0.84
N ASN A 212 20.71 29.82 -2.14
CA ASN A 212 19.68 29.06 -2.84
C ASN A 212 19.63 27.59 -2.44
N ALA A 213 20.78 26.98 -2.16
CA ALA A 213 20.87 25.60 -1.69
C ALA A 213 20.32 25.49 -0.26
N PHE A 214 20.68 26.45 0.61
CA PHE A 214 20.12 26.52 1.96
C PHE A 214 18.59 26.70 1.93
N LYS A 215 18.06 27.66 1.17
CA LYS A 215 16.60 27.85 1.03
C LYS A 215 15.87 26.59 0.57
N SER A 216 16.45 25.88 -0.41
CA SER A 216 15.86 24.63 -0.91
C SER A 216 15.88 23.56 0.17
N LEU A 217 17.02 23.36 0.84
CA LEU A 217 17.17 22.36 1.88
C LEU A 217 16.30 22.67 3.11
N ASP A 218 16.20 23.93 3.51
CA ASP A 218 15.35 24.42 4.60
C ASP A 218 13.87 24.16 4.35
N ARG A 219 13.43 24.30 3.09
CA ARG A 219 12.06 23.97 2.68
C ARG A 219 11.73 22.48 2.79
N TRP A 220 12.70 21.62 2.46
CA TRP A 220 12.46 20.17 2.33
C TRP A 220 12.91 19.34 3.55
N SER A 221 13.63 19.96 4.50
CA SER A 221 14.12 19.32 5.71
C SER A 221 13.22 19.62 6.91
N ASP A 222 11.93 19.33 6.75
CA ASP A 222 10.85 19.60 7.71
C ASP A 222 10.57 18.42 8.67
N GLY A 223 11.34 17.33 8.58
CA GLY A 223 11.12 16.09 9.32
C GLY A 223 9.92 15.26 8.86
N LYS A 224 9.18 15.71 7.83
CA LYS A 224 7.96 15.06 7.32
C LYS A 224 8.09 14.58 5.88
N THR A 225 8.88 15.29 5.07
CA THR A 225 9.11 14.98 3.65
C THR A 225 10.26 13.99 3.52
N SER A 226 10.02 12.81 2.96
CA SER A 226 11.08 11.81 2.78
C SER A 226 12.09 12.20 1.69
N LEU A 227 13.28 11.61 1.71
CA LEU A 227 14.29 11.77 0.65
C LEU A 227 13.74 11.39 -0.73
N ARG A 228 12.93 10.34 -0.78
CA ARG A 228 12.21 9.92 -2.00
C ARG A 228 11.27 11.00 -2.49
N LYS A 229 10.41 11.54 -1.62
CA LYS A 229 9.47 12.60 -1.98
C LYS A 229 10.23 13.87 -2.43
N MET A 230 11.29 14.23 -1.70
CA MET A 230 12.18 15.33 -2.07
C MET A 230 12.77 15.14 -3.48
N ALA A 231 13.24 13.94 -3.81
CA ALA A 231 13.77 13.63 -5.15
C ALA A 231 12.73 13.81 -6.26
N ARG A 232 11.49 13.35 -6.04
CA ARG A 232 10.37 13.55 -6.98
C ARG A 232 10.09 15.03 -7.23
N TYR A 233 9.96 15.83 -6.15
CA TYR A 233 9.64 17.26 -6.25
C TYR A 233 10.77 18.09 -6.87
N LEU A 234 12.02 17.73 -6.61
CA LEU A 234 13.18 18.39 -7.20
C LEU A 234 13.46 17.93 -8.64
N ASN A 235 12.76 16.91 -9.13
CA ASN A 235 13.04 16.23 -10.39
C ASN A 235 14.53 15.86 -10.48
N ARG A 236 15.01 15.13 -9.46
CA ARG A 236 16.39 14.66 -9.33
C ARG A 236 16.40 13.18 -8.96
N ASP A 237 17.47 12.48 -9.31
CA ASP A 237 17.64 11.11 -8.87
C ASP A 237 17.89 11.04 -7.36
N LEU A 238 17.41 9.96 -6.75
CA LEU A 238 17.48 9.73 -5.30
C LEU A 238 18.94 9.75 -4.79
N ILE A 239 19.87 9.19 -5.55
CA ILE A 239 21.29 9.14 -5.17
C ILE A 239 21.88 10.54 -5.12
N THR A 240 21.55 11.41 -6.07
CA THR A 240 21.98 12.81 -6.07
C THR A 240 21.45 13.58 -4.87
N VAL A 241 20.18 13.36 -4.48
CA VAL A 241 19.63 13.98 -3.26
C VAL A 241 20.37 13.49 -2.02
N ALA A 242 20.53 12.17 -1.87
CA ALA A 242 21.26 11.58 -0.73
C ALA A 242 22.70 12.08 -0.65
N ARG A 243 23.44 12.06 -1.76
CA ARG A 243 24.82 12.57 -1.85
C ARG A 243 24.92 14.05 -1.49
N ALA A 244 23.93 14.87 -1.87
CA ALA A 244 23.93 16.29 -1.55
C ALA A 244 23.77 16.56 -0.05
N ILE A 245 22.97 15.75 0.66
CA ILE A 245 22.74 15.95 2.10
C ILE A 245 23.73 15.18 2.98
N TYR A 246 24.35 14.11 2.47
CA TYR A 246 25.17 13.18 3.23
C TYR A 246 26.27 13.85 4.09
N PRO A 247 27.06 14.82 3.57
CA PRO A 247 28.08 15.48 4.38
C PRO A 247 27.52 16.21 5.61
N TYR A 248 26.29 16.71 5.52
CA TYR A 248 25.63 17.43 6.60
C TYR A 248 24.96 16.47 7.60
N VAL A 249 24.54 15.29 7.15
CA VAL A 249 24.11 14.20 8.02
C VAL A 249 25.29 13.67 8.84
N GLN A 250 26.45 13.46 8.22
CA GLN A 250 27.67 13.03 8.92
C GLN A 250 28.11 14.03 10.00
N LYS A 251 27.92 15.32 9.78
CA LYS A 251 28.22 16.39 10.75
C LYS A 251 27.13 16.56 11.83
N GLY A 252 26.00 15.85 11.71
CA GLY A 252 24.86 15.99 12.61
C GLY A 252 24.04 17.28 12.42
N TRP A 253 24.29 18.05 11.36
CA TRP A 253 23.53 19.27 11.06
C TRP A 253 22.14 18.96 10.49
N ILE A 254 21.99 17.78 9.88
CA ILE A 254 20.73 17.21 9.42
C ILE A 254 20.56 15.85 10.10
N GLN A 255 19.42 15.65 10.74
CA GLN A 255 19.01 14.36 11.28
C GLN A 255 18.01 13.70 10.34
N LEU A 256 18.05 12.36 10.24
CA LEU A 256 17.14 11.59 9.41
C LEU A 256 16.20 10.77 10.30
N LEU A 257 14.91 11.12 10.24
CA LEU A 257 13.85 10.46 11.00
C LEU A 257 13.16 9.43 10.11
N LEU A 258 12.73 8.30 10.67
CA LEU A 258 11.75 7.46 9.97
C LEU A 258 10.40 8.15 10.06
N SER A 259 9.69 8.26 8.93
CA SER A 259 8.33 8.79 8.93
C SER A 259 7.44 7.87 9.78
N THR A 260 7.14 8.28 11.01
CA THR A 260 6.11 7.66 11.85
C THR A 260 4.76 8.19 11.40
N ALA A 261 4.33 7.83 10.19
CA ALA A 261 2.91 7.88 9.89
C ALA A 261 2.22 6.85 10.82
N ASN A 262 1.63 7.37 11.90
CA ASN A 262 0.85 6.70 12.95
C ASN A 262 1.61 6.09 14.13
N ASN A 263 2.35 6.90 14.89
CA ASN A 263 2.48 6.60 16.32
C ASN A 263 2.57 7.87 17.18
N PRO A 264 1.45 8.38 17.72
CA PRO A 264 1.50 9.33 18.81
C PRO A 264 1.56 8.55 20.13
N SER A 265 2.76 8.21 20.59
CA SER A 265 2.93 7.67 21.94
C SER A 265 3.97 8.50 22.70
N THR A 266 3.45 9.52 23.39
CA THR A 266 3.86 10.20 24.65
C THR A 266 3.18 11.57 24.59
N MET A 267 2.27 12.01 25.47
CA MET A 267 2.19 11.91 26.94
C MET A 267 0.78 12.46 27.38
N PRO A 268 0.44 12.58 28.68
CA PRO A 268 -0.81 12.09 29.27
C PRO A 268 -1.81 13.19 29.67
N TRP A 269 -3.10 13.00 29.41
CA TRP A 269 -4.18 13.37 30.35
C TRP A 269 -5.53 12.91 29.80
N GLU A 270 -6.33 12.39 30.71
CA GLU A 270 -7.73 12.00 30.53
C GLU A 270 -8.57 13.18 30.06
N TRP A 271 -9.28 13.00 28.94
CA TRP A 271 -10.62 13.55 28.81
C TRP A 271 -11.51 12.50 28.17
N GLU A 272 -12.34 11.90 29.02
CA GLU A 272 -13.55 11.23 28.60
C GLU A 272 -14.42 12.22 27.83
N LEU A 273 -14.61 12.01 26.52
CA LEU A 273 -15.81 12.51 25.87
C LEU A 273 -16.71 11.33 25.54
N LYS A 274 -17.73 11.22 26.38
CA LYS A 274 -18.97 10.48 26.16
C LYS A 274 -19.62 10.98 24.87
N THR A 275 -19.31 10.36 23.74
CA THR A 275 -20.22 10.32 22.60
C THR A 275 -20.89 8.96 22.63
N ALA A 276 -22.22 8.93 22.60
CA ALA A 276 -23.00 7.70 22.70
C ALA A 276 -22.61 6.74 21.58
N LYS A 277 -21.80 5.72 21.90
CA LYS A 277 -21.38 4.68 20.97
C LYS A 277 -22.62 3.91 20.51
N ARG A 278 -23.07 4.12 19.27
CA ARG A 278 -23.81 3.05 18.58
C ARG A 278 -22.85 1.87 18.44
N ALA A 279 -23.33 0.67 18.72
CA ALA A 279 -22.57 -0.55 18.45
C ALA A 279 -22.15 -0.56 16.98
N PRO A 280 -20.86 -0.77 16.67
CA PRO A 280 -20.41 -0.83 15.28
C PRO A 280 -21.16 -1.94 14.53
N ARG A 281 -21.56 -1.62 13.30
CA ARG A 281 -22.38 -2.50 12.47
C ARG A 281 -21.52 -3.24 11.47
N ILE A 282 -21.64 -4.56 11.46
CA ILE A 282 -20.87 -5.47 10.61
C ILE A 282 -21.87 -6.22 9.74
N VAL A 283 -21.56 -6.35 8.44
CA VAL A 283 -22.35 -7.20 7.53
C VAL A 283 -21.48 -8.39 7.12
N CYS A 284 -22.03 -9.59 7.19
CA CYS A 284 -21.37 -10.80 6.70
C CYS A 284 -22.14 -11.33 5.49
N VAL A 285 -21.47 -11.52 4.36
CA VAL A 285 -22.04 -12.10 3.15
C VAL A 285 -21.39 -13.45 2.93
N ASP A 286 -22.16 -14.52 3.09
CA ASP A 286 -21.68 -15.89 3.01
C ASP A 286 -22.86 -16.83 2.72
N ASP A 287 -22.77 -17.63 1.66
CA ASP A 287 -23.84 -18.57 1.26
C ASP A 287 -23.91 -19.79 2.20
N ASN A 288 -22.87 -20.02 3.01
CA ASN A 288 -22.85 -21.05 4.03
C ASN A 288 -23.46 -20.55 5.35
N VAL A 289 -24.69 -21.00 5.61
CA VAL A 289 -25.46 -20.71 6.83
C VAL A 289 -24.69 -20.98 8.12
N ALA A 290 -23.83 -22.00 8.15
CA ALA A 290 -23.04 -22.33 9.35
C ALA A 290 -21.96 -21.28 9.64
N VAL A 291 -21.33 -20.73 8.60
CA VAL A 291 -20.32 -19.66 8.74
C VAL A 291 -20.98 -18.38 9.23
N GLY A 292 -22.09 -17.98 8.60
CA GLY A 292 -22.87 -16.81 9.03
C GLY A 292 -23.28 -16.89 10.51
N LYS A 293 -23.82 -18.03 10.95
CA LYS A 293 -24.18 -18.24 12.37
C LYS A 293 -22.99 -18.18 13.31
N THR A 294 -21.85 -18.73 12.90
CA THR A 294 -20.62 -18.72 13.71
C THR A 294 -20.12 -17.27 13.89
N VAL A 295 -20.09 -16.49 12.82
CA VAL A 295 -19.73 -15.07 12.83
C VAL A 295 -20.70 -14.27 13.71
N GLU A 296 -22.01 -14.50 13.57
CA GLU A 296 -23.02 -13.84 14.39
C GLU A 296 -22.81 -14.10 15.88
N GLN A 297 -22.61 -15.37 16.28
CA GLN A 297 -22.39 -15.75 17.67
C GLN A 297 -21.13 -15.10 18.26
N ILE A 298 -20.02 -15.09 17.51
CA ILE A 298 -18.75 -14.51 17.96
C ILE A 298 -18.87 -12.99 18.17
N LEU A 299 -19.48 -12.29 17.22
CA LEU A 299 -19.52 -10.82 17.20
C LEU A 299 -20.63 -10.25 18.09
N GLN A 300 -21.79 -10.88 18.18
CA GLN A 300 -22.86 -10.47 19.12
C GLN A 300 -22.40 -10.57 20.56
N ALA A 301 -21.62 -11.60 20.91
CA ALA A 301 -21.07 -11.77 22.25
C ALA A 301 -20.12 -10.63 22.67
N LYS A 302 -19.63 -9.83 21.72
CA LYS A 302 -18.78 -8.65 21.95
C LYS A 302 -19.52 -7.32 21.75
N GLY A 303 -20.84 -7.37 21.57
CA GLY A 303 -21.69 -6.18 21.48
C GLY A 303 -21.69 -5.49 20.11
N TYR A 304 -21.28 -6.19 19.04
CA TYR A 304 -21.41 -5.69 17.67
C TYR A 304 -22.81 -5.93 17.10
N GLU A 305 -23.30 -4.99 16.28
CA GLU A 305 -24.50 -5.19 15.47
C GLU A 305 -24.09 -5.98 14.21
N ILE A 306 -24.49 -7.24 14.08
CA ILE A 306 -24.14 -8.09 12.93
C ILE A 306 -25.38 -8.46 12.13
N THR A 307 -25.27 -8.41 10.81
CA THR A 307 -26.30 -8.90 9.87
C THR A 307 -25.65 -9.87 8.90
N ALA A 308 -25.99 -11.16 8.98
CA ALA A 308 -25.58 -12.15 7.99
C ALA A 308 -26.56 -12.18 6.80
N ILE A 309 -26.02 -12.19 5.59
CA ILE A 309 -26.74 -12.22 4.32
C ILE A 309 -26.28 -13.43 3.54
N GLN A 310 -27.21 -14.31 3.20
CA GLN A 310 -26.91 -15.59 2.54
C GLN A 310 -26.94 -15.50 1.02
N ASP A 311 -27.74 -14.61 0.44
CA ASP A 311 -27.81 -14.41 -1.00
C ASP A 311 -26.94 -13.19 -1.39
N PRO A 312 -25.85 -13.37 -2.14
CA PRO A 312 -24.99 -12.28 -2.59
C PRO A 312 -25.72 -11.19 -3.40
N LEU A 313 -26.79 -11.54 -4.11
CA LEU A 313 -27.59 -10.58 -4.87
C LEU A 313 -28.45 -9.70 -3.94
N GLU A 314 -28.94 -10.27 -2.85
CA GLU A 314 -29.63 -9.50 -1.81
C GLU A 314 -28.67 -8.63 -1.01
N ALA A 315 -27.39 -9.02 -0.90
CA ALA A 315 -26.36 -8.21 -0.24
C ALA A 315 -26.23 -6.83 -0.90
N LEU A 316 -26.28 -6.74 -2.23
CA LEU A 316 -26.27 -5.47 -2.96
C LEU A 316 -27.48 -4.57 -2.63
N ARG A 317 -28.64 -5.14 -2.32
CA ARG A 317 -29.84 -4.37 -1.94
C ARG A 317 -29.80 -3.94 -0.48
N LEU A 318 -29.31 -4.80 0.40
CA LEU A 318 -29.39 -4.63 1.85
C LEU A 318 -28.19 -3.86 2.43
N ILE A 319 -27.00 -3.91 1.82
CA ILE A 319 -25.81 -3.23 2.33
C ILE A 319 -25.99 -1.69 2.37
N PHE A 320 -26.64 -1.10 1.36
CA PHE A 320 -26.88 0.35 1.29
C PHE A 320 -27.67 0.91 2.49
N PRO A 321 -28.87 0.39 2.82
CA PRO A 321 -29.61 0.85 4.00
C PRO A 321 -28.95 0.44 5.32
N LEU A 322 -28.17 -0.65 5.34
CA LEU A 322 -27.50 -1.11 6.56
C LEU A 322 -26.33 -0.20 6.95
N GLN A 323 -25.62 0.42 6.00
CA GLN A 323 -24.43 1.25 6.23
C GLN A 323 -23.43 0.59 7.19
N PRO A 324 -22.87 -0.58 6.83
CA PRO A 324 -21.89 -1.27 7.66
C PRO A 324 -20.63 -0.44 7.87
N ASP A 325 -20.09 -0.54 9.08
CA ASP A 325 -18.76 -0.06 9.46
C ASP A 325 -17.66 -1.05 9.01
N LEU A 326 -18.01 -2.32 8.77
CA LEU A 326 -17.13 -3.38 8.25
C LEU A 326 -17.94 -4.45 7.51
N ILE A 327 -17.38 -5.01 6.44
CA ILE A 327 -17.99 -6.08 5.65
C ILE A 327 -17.10 -7.32 5.70
N LEU A 328 -17.68 -8.48 6.02
CA LEU A 328 -17.09 -9.80 5.86
C LEU A 328 -17.68 -10.42 4.60
N CYS A 329 -16.87 -10.92 3.68
CA CYS A 329 -17.34 -11.38 2.37
C CYS A 329 -16.72 -12.72 2.00
N ASP A 330 -17.51 -13.75 1.75
CA ASP A 330 -17.02 -14.98 1.13
C ASP A 330 -16.70 -14.75 -0.35
N LEU A 331 -15.72 -15.47 -0.88
CA LEU A 331 -15.39 -15.44 -2.30
C LEU A 331 -16.17 -16.49 -3.08
N ALA A 332 -16.29 -17.69 -2.52
CA ALA A 332 -16.79 -18.85 -3.22
C ALA A 332 -18.32 -18.96 -3.09
N MET A 333 -19.05 -18.01 -3.67
CA MET A 333 -20.51 -17.97 -3.61
C MET A 333 -21.15 -18.26 -4.97
N PRO A 334 -22.28 -19.01 -5.04
CA PRO A 334 -23.02 -19.21 -6.26
C PRO A 334 -23.77 -17.93 -6.70
N LYS A 335 -24.06 -17.83 -8.00
CA LYS A 335 -24.78 -16.72 -8.67
C LYS A 335 -23.99 -15.42 -8.85
N LEU A 336 -23.30 -14.93 -7.83
CA LEU A 336 -22.44 -13.74 -7.89
C LEU A 336 -21.18 -14.02 -7.08
N ASP A 337 -20.04 -13.94 -7.75
CA ASP A 337 -18.74 -14.20 -7.14
C ASP A 337 -18.41 -13.08 -6.12
N GLY A 338 -17.84 -13.45 -4.97
CA GLY A 338 -17.40 -12.48 -3.98
C GLY A 338 -16.35 -11.50 -4.50
N TYR A 339 -15.60 -11.87 -5.55
CA TYR A 339 -14.72 -10.94 -6.27
C TYR A 339 -15.50 -9.80 -6.94
N GLU A 340 -16.59 -10.14 -7.63
CA GLU A 340 -17.45 -9.18 -8.32
C GLU A 340 -18.17 -8.28 -7.30
N LEU A 341 -18.68 -8.86 -6.22
CA LEU A 341 -19.30 -8.12 -5.13
C LEU A 341 -18.33 -7.12 -4.48
N CYS A 342 -17.08 -7.54 -4.18
CA CYS A 342 -16.04 -6.66 -3.66
C CYS A 342 -15.74 -5.51 -4.63
N GLY A 343 -15.57 -5.81 -5.92
CA GLY A 343 -15.34 -4.81 -6.96
C GLY A 343 -16.46 -3.78 -7.04
N MET A 344 -17.72 -4.23 -7.04
CA MET A 344 -18.90 -3.35 -7.05
C MET A 344 -18.99 -2.45 -5.81
N LEU A 345 -18.71 -3.00 -4.63
CA LEU A 345 -18.70 -2.23 -3.38
C LEU A 345 -17.59 -1.17 -3.38
N ARG A 346 -16.44 -1.46 -3.98
CA ARG A 346 -15.33 -0.50 -4.11
C ARG A 346 -15.61 0.62 -5.10
N GLN A 347 -16.40 0.35 -6.13
CA GLN A 347 -16.88 1.36 -7.08
C GLN A 347 -17.93 2.30 -6.46
N SER A 348 -18.62 1.88 -5.40
CA SER A 348 -19.58 2.71 -4.68
C SER A 348 -18.88 3.74 -3.78
N THR A 349 -19.23 5.02 -3.93
CA THR A 349 -18.73 6.10 -3.06
C THR A 349 -19.07 5.88 -1.59
N ALA A 350 -20.15 5.16 -1.29
CA ALA A 350 -20.59 4.87 0.06
C ALA A 350 -19.70 3.82 0.78
N PHE A 351 -19.06 2.91 0.03
CA PHE A 351 -18.34 1.75 0.61
C PHE A 351 -16.88 1.66 0.18
N ARG A 352 -16.40 2.62 -0.61
CA ARG A 352 -15.01 2.68 -1.09
C ARG A 352 -13.97 2.57 0.03
N GLN A 353 -14.25 3.15 1.20
CA GLN A 353 -13.36 3.14 2.37
C GLN A 353 -13.79 2.17 3.47
N THR A 354 -14.95 1.50 3.33
CA THR A 354 -15.43 0.54 4.31
C THR A 354 -14.51 -0.68 4.30
N PRO A 355 -13.93 -1.10 5.43
CA PRO A 355 -13.12 -2.31 5.49
C PRO A 355 -13.89 -3.53 4.96
N ILE A 356 -13.32 -4.26 3.99
CA ILE A 356 -13.86 -5.53 3.50
C ILE A 356 -12.86 -6.63 3.83
N ILE A 357 -13.21 -7.53 4.74
CA ILE A 357 -12.40 -8.70 5.07
C ILE A 357 -12.97 -9.89 4.32
N VAL A 358 -12.14 -10.52 3.51
CA VAL A 358 -12.53 -11.69 2.74
C VAL A 358 -12.43 -12.96 3.58
N LEU A 359 -13.47 -13.78 3.58
CA LEU A 359 -13.46 -15.12 4.15
C LEU A 359 -13.13 -16.11 3.04
N THR A 360 -12.04 -16.88 3.15
CA THR A 360 -11.55 -17.75 2.04
C THR A 360 -11.33 -19.19 2.47
N GLY A 361 -11.50 -20.16 1.57
CA GLY A 361 -11.26 -21.59 1.83
C GLY A 361 -9.77 -21.97 1.93
N LYS A 362 -9.49 -23.26 2.16
CA LYS A 362 -8.13 -23.78 2.46
C LYS A 362 -7.14 -23.74 1.28
N ASP A 363 -7.61 -23.60 0.03
CA ASP A 363 -6.77 -23.52 -1.18
C ASP A 363 -6.23 -22.09 -1.41
N ALA A 364 -5.64 -21.57 -0.35
CA ALA A 364 -5.70 -20.18 -0.01
C ALA A 364 -4.68 -19.28 -0.73
N PHE A 365 -3.84 -19.72 -1.67
CA PHE A 365 -2.85 -18.80 -2.26
C PHE A 365 -3.44 -17.91 -3.38
N ILE A 366 -4.03 -18.53 -4.40
CA ILE A 366 -4.57 -17.83 -5.57
C ILE A 366 -5.75 -16.94 -5.17
N ASP A 367 -6.59 -17.42 -4.25
CA ASP A 367 -7.76 -16.67 -3.81
C ASP A 367 -7.41 -15.45 -2.95
N ARG A 368 -6.36 -15.54 -2.14
CA ARG A 368 -5.84 -14.38 -1.37
C ARG A 368 -5.26 -13.31 -2.27
N VAL A 369 -4.54 -13.72 -3.32
CA VAL A 369 -3.97 -12.80 -4.30
C VAL A 369 -5.11 -12.09 -5.02
N ARG A 370 -6.06 -12.84 -5.61
CA ARG A 370 -7.22 -12.25 -6.30
C ARG A 370 -8.12 -11.41 -5.40
N ALA A 371 -8.25 -11.74 -4.12
CA ALA A 371 -9.04 -10.95 -3.16
C ALA A 371 -8.44 -9.55 -2.97
N ARG A 372 -7.11 -9.49 -2.82
CA ARG A 372 -6.38 -8.22 -2.73
C ARG A 372 -6.46 -7.44 -4.05
N MET A 373 -6.46 -8.13 -5.19
CA MET A 373 -6.60 -7.53 -6.53
C MET A 373 -7.93 -6.79 -6.73
N VAL A 374 -9.02 -7.28 -6.13
CA VAL A 374 -10.35 -6.61 -6.19
C VAL A 374 -10.58 -5.59 -5.05
N GLY A 375 -9.55 -5.30 -4.26
CA GLY A 375 -9.58 -4.27 -3.21
C GLY A 375 -10.06 -4.73 -1.84
N SER A 376 -9.99 -6.03 -1.50
CA SER A 376 -10.20 -6.47 -0.11
C SER A 376 -9.20 -5.79 0.83
N THR A 377 -9.65 -5.39 2.02
CA THR A 377 -8.79 -4.77 3.04
C THR A 377 -7.92 -5.79 3.76
N ASP A 378 -8.47 -6.98 4.04
CA ASP A 378 -7.74 -8.11 4.63
C ASP A 378 -8.46 -9.43 4.28
N TYR A 379 -7.95 -10.57 4.76
CA TYR A 379 -8.59 -11.87 4.62
C TYR A 379 -8.52 -12.73 5.89
N LEU A 380 -9.40 -13.71 5.99
CA LEU A 380 -9.47 -14.69 7.05
C LEU A 380 -9.76 -16.07 6.46
N THR A 381 -8.88 -17.04 6.73
CA THR A 381 -9.00 -18.40 6.18
C THR A 381 -10.00 -19.22 6.98
N LYS A 382 -10.93 -19.89 6.30
CA LYS A 382 -11.88 -20.86 6.85
C LYS A 382 -11.22 -22.24 6.99
N PRO A 383 -11.44 -22.98 8.09
CA PRO A 383 -12.16 -22.55 9.30
C PRO A 383 -11.31 -21.59 10.16
N PHE A 384 -11.96 -20.60 10.78
CA PHE A 384 -11.33 -19.61 11.66
C PHE A 384 -11.86 -19.68 13.09
N GLY A 385 -11.04 -19.26 14.05
CA GLY A 385 -11.42 -19.17 15.46
C GLY A 385 -12.04 -17.83 15.85
N ALA A 386 -12.72 -17.80 17.00
CA ALA A 386 -13.31 -16.56 17.56
C ALA A 386 -12.28 -15.45 17.77
N SER A 387 -11.10 -15.79 18.28
CA SER A 387 -10.02 -14.83 18.55
C SER A 387 -9.48 -14.16 17.28
N GLU A 388 -9.36 -14.91 16.18
CA GLU A 388 -8.82 -14.42 14.91
C GLU A 388 -9.79 -13.44 14.25
N LEU A 389 -11.08 -13.78 14.23
CA LEU A 389 -12.14 -12.91 13.71
C LEU A 389 -12.22 -11.60 14.51
N LEU A 390 -12.21 -11.69 15.84
CA LEU A 390 -12.31 -10.52 16.72
C LEU A 390 -11.12 -9.58 16.57
N LEU A 391 -9.91 -10.13 16.49
CA LEU A 391 -8.69 -9.32 16.35
C LEU A 391 -8.72 -8.50 15.05
N LEU A 392 -9.16 -9.09 13.94
CA LEU A 392 -9.31 -8.37 12.68
C LEU A 392 -10.40 -7.30 12.74
N VAL A 393 -11.58 -7.67 13.25
CA VAL A 393 -12.72 -6.74 13.38
C VAL A 393 -12.35 -5.53 14.26
N GLU A 394 -11.73 -5.76 15.42
CA GLU A 394 -11.28 -4.71 16.33
C GLU A 394 -10.21 -3.80 15.69
N ARG A 395 -9.28 -4.37 14.93
CA ARG A 395 -8.23 -3.61 14.24
C ARG A 395 -8.81 -2.56 13.29
N TYR A 396 -9.79 -2.95 12.48
CA TYR A 396 -10.34 -2.09 11.43
C TYR A 396 -11.46 -1.17 11.93
N LEU A 397 -12.18 -1.54 12.99
CA LEU A 397 -13.19 -0.66 13.58
C LEU A 397 -12.58 0.44 14.46
N HIS A 398 -11.43 0.21 15.11
CA HIS A 398 -10.74 1.26 15.87
C HIS A 398 -10.10 2.34 14.97
N SER A 399 -9.62 2.00 13.77
CA SER A 399 -9.08 2.97 12.80
C SER A 399 -10.16 3.78 12.08
N SER A 400 -11.34 3.18 11.88
CA SER A 400 -12.48 3.81 11.19
C SER A 400 -13.14 4.93 11.99
N VAL A 401 -13.08 4.88 13.33
CA VAL A 401 -13.60 5.93 14.22
C VAL A 401 -12.71 7.18 14.15
N THR A 402 -11.39 7.02 14.09
CA THR A 402 -10.43 8.13 13.97
C THR A 402 -10.62 8.91 12.67
N ASN A 403 -10.79 8.21 11.54
CA ASN A 403 -11.02 8.85 10.24
C ASN A 403 -12.38 9.58 10.14
N ARG A 404 -13.41 9.12 10.86
CA ARG A 404 -14.74 9.77 10.87
C ARG A 404 -14.75 11.05 11.70
N LEU A 405 -14.03 11.05 12.83
CA LEU A 405 -13.86 12.24 13.68
C LEU A 405 -13.05 13.33 12.96
N GLU A 406 -12.03 12.96 12.20
CA GLU A 406 -11.27 13.91 11.37
C GLU A 406 -12.15 14.53 10.27
N GLN A 407 -13.01 13.74 9.62
CA GLN A 407 -13.96 14.22 8.61
C GLN A 407 -15.11 15.09 9.17
N GLU A 408 -15.54 14.85 10.41
CA GLU A 408 -16.54 15.69 11.08
C GLU A 408 -15.94 17.01 11.60
N LEU A 409 -14.68 17.00 12.05
CA LEU A 409 -13.94 18.20 12.44
C LEU A 409 -13.70 19.12 11.23
N GLU A 410 -13.33 18.57 10.07
CA GLU A 410 -13.18 19.34 8.83
C GLU A 410 -14.50 19.97 8.34
N LYS A 411 -15.64 19.29 8.50
CA LYS A 411 -16.96 19.87 8.17
C LYS A 411 -17.39 20.99 9.10
N THR A 412 -16.99 20.92 10.37
CA THR A 412 -17.36 21.92 11.38
C THR A 412 -16.56 23.22 11.20
N ASP A 413 -15.30 23.14 10.75
CA ASP A 413 -14.47 24.31 10.45
C ASP A 413 -14.89 25.07 9.18
N ILE A 414 -15.46 24.37 8.19
CA ILE A 414 -16.03 25.00 6.97
C ILE A 414 -17.29 25.81 7.30
N THR A 415 -18.07 25.38 8.30
CA THR A 415 -19.31 26.08 8.68
C THR A 415 -19.02 27.33 9.51
N ARG A 416 -17.91 27.37 10.26
CA ARG A 416 -17.46 28.57 11.01
C ARG A 416 -16.84 29.66 10.13
N SER A 417 -16.27 29.29 8.99
CA SER A 417 -15.64 30.24 8.06
C SER A 417 -16.62 30.87 7.05
N ALA A 418 -17.89 30.45 7.05
CA ALA A 418 -18.96 31.02 6.23
C ALA A 418 -19.88 32.02 6.99
N SER A 419 -19.58 32.35 8.25
CA SER A 419 -20.37 33.29 9.06
C SER A 419 -19.55 34.43 9.69
N LEU A 420 -18.43 34.80 9.08
CA LEU A 420 -17.62 35.96 9.46
C LEU A 420 -17.43 36.92 8.28
#